data_AF-A0A421NYI8-F1
#
_entry.id   AF-A0A421NYI8-F1
#
_cell.length_a   1.000
_cell.length_b   1.000
_cell.length_c   1.000
_cell.angle_alpha   90.00
_cell.angle_beta   90.00
_cell.angle_gamma   90.00
#
_symmetry.space_group_name_H-M   'P 1'
#
loop_
_entity.id
_entity.type
_entity.pdbx_description
1 polymer ?
#
loop_
_entity_poly.entity_id
_entity_poly.type
_entity_poly.pdbx_seq_one_letter_code
_entity_poly.pdbx_strand_id
1 'polypeptide(L)'
;MAKISFVPARHKRRKKVLKMAKGYFGSKSTLYKTAHEQVMRSLKYAYRDRKQRKRDFRKLWISRINAGATALGIQYSRLMHGLVLAKVDVNRKVLADLAHQQPEVFADYVQLAKVTLEQFHAELKVQQRSSFETTPTQLTTPIVKKDQKIVKSNKIAPAPVKQEKIIKHEQQLITPSKTTPVKSSQSSQPTEQKEQKEQKEQKEQKEQKEQKEQKEQKEQKEQKEQKEQKEQKEQKPASLVQLSSTLPQVSVSEINHMLLPELKQLAKEYHIPGVYKLKKAEIVALLIEMFTK
;
A
#
# COMPACT_ATOMS: atom_id res chain seq x y z
N MET A 1 44.36 -32.23 -26.60
CA MET A 1 43.37 -31.33 -25.96
C MET A 1 43.00 -31.88 -24.58
N ALA A 2 42.90 -31.03 -23.56
CA ALA A 2 42.53 -31.45 -22.21
C ALA A 2 41.02 -31.73 -22.09
N LYS A 3 40.63 -32.81 -21.42
CA LYS A 3 39.22 -33.16 -21.15
C LYS A 3 38.69 -32.31 -20.00
N ILE A 4 37.70 -31.46 -20.27
CA ILE A 4 37.08 -30.58 -19.28
C ILE A 4 35.79 -31.22 -18.74
N SER A 5 35.58 -31.19 -17.42
CA SER A 5 34.38 -31.73 -16.77
C SER A 5 33.37 -30.65 -16.38
N PHE A 6 32.12 -30.78 -16.84
CA PHE A 6 31.03 -29.83 -16.57
C PHE A 6 30.19 -30.17 -15.32
N VAL A 7 30.56 -31.23 -14.60
CA VAL A 7 29.84 -31.72 -13.41
C VAL A 7 29.64 -30.63 -12.33
N PRO A 8 30.67 -29.90 -11.87
CA PRO A 8 30.49 -28.90 -10.82
C PRO A 8 29.55 -27.75 -11.24
N ALA A 9 29.65 -27.27 -12.48
CA ALA A 9 28.78 -26.23 -13.02
C ALA A 9 27.32 -26.69 -13.09
N ARG A 10 27.08 -27.96 -13.50
CA ARG A 10 25.74 -28.56 -13.54
C ARG A 10 25.11 -28.63 -12.14
N HIS A 11 25.85 -29.07 -11.12
CA HIS A 11 25.35 -29.11 -9.75
C HIS A 11 25.02 -27.71 -9.21
N LYS A 12 25.85 -26.71 -9.51
CA LYS A 12 25.61 -25.32 -9.10
C LYS A 12 24.31 -24.76 -9.68
N ARG A 13 24.05 -24.98 -10.98
CA ARG A 13 22.79 -24.57 -11.63
C ARG A 13 21.57 -25.26 -11.01
N ARG A 14 21.67 -26.57 -10.76
CA ARG A 14 20.59 -27.36 -10.14
C ARG A 14 20.25 -26.86 -8.72
N LYS A 15 21.27 -26.63 -7.89
CA LYS A 15 21.10 -26.08 -6.53
C LYS A 15 20.44 -24.69 -6.55
N LYS A 16 20.78 -23.82 -7.50
CA LYS A 16 20.16 -22.48 -7.65
C LYS A 16 18.65 -22.57 -7.89
N VAL A 17 18.22 -23.43 -8.83
CA VAL A 17 16.79 -23.61 -9.14
C VAL A 17 16.04 -24.23 -7.96
N LEU A 18 16.59 -25.27 -7.32
CA LEU A 18 15.96 -25.89 -6.16
C LEU A 18 15.86 -24.93 -4.97
N LYS A 19 16.83 -24.02 -4.79
CA LYS A 19 16.76 -22.96 -3.78
C LYS A 19 15.58 -22.00 -4.04
N MET A 20 15.30 -21.67 -5.29
CA MET A 20 14.14 -20.84 -5.67
C MET A 20 12.81 -21.59 -5.56
N ALA A 21 12.82 -22.92 -5.70
CA ALA A 21 11.64 -23.77 -5.64
C ALA A 21 11.27 -24.23 -4.21
N LYS A 22 11.98 -23.75 -3.19
CA LYS A 22 11.65 -24.04 -1.78
C LYS A 22 10.22 -23.57 -1.47
N GLY A 23 9.46 -24.42 -0.79
CA GLY A 23 8.05 -24.16 -0.46
C GLY A 23 7.06 -24.61 -1.53
N TYR A 24 7.50 -25.08 -2.71
CA TYR A 24 6.59 -25.70 -3.67
C TYR A 24 6.16 -27.09 -3.22
N PHE A 25 4.92 -27.43 -3.54
CA PHE A 25 4.30 -28.70 -3.17
C PHE A 25 4.88 -29.90 -3.93
N GLY A 26 5.13 -31.00 -3.21
CA GLY A 26 5.53 -32.29 -3.77
C GLY A 26 6.80 -32.25 -4.62
N SER A 27 6.77 -32.92 -5.78
CA SER A 27 7.92 -33.05 -6.69
C SER A 27 8.44 -31.72 -7.26
N LYS A 28 7.67 -30.64 -7.16
CA LYS A 28 8.07 -29.30 -7.63
C LYS A 28 9.15 -28.65 -6.75
N SER A 29 9.41 -29.15 -5.55
CA SER A 29 10.51 -28.68 -4.69
C SER A 29 11.74 -29.60 -4.68
N THR A 30 11.60 -30.85 -5.14
CA THR A 30 12.67 -31.87 -5.06
C THR A 30 13.28 -32.22 -6.42
N LEU A 31 12.48 -32.43 -7.47
CA LEU A 31 12.95 -32.83 -8.80
C LEU A 31 13.33 -31.61 -9.64
N TYR A 32 14.54 -31.59 -10.20
CA TYR A 32 15.05 -30.42 -10.95
C TYR A 32 14.20 -30.04 -12.16
N LYS A 33 13.77 -31.01 -12.98
CA LYS A 33 13.00 -30.73 -14.20
C LYS A 33 11.67 -30.05 -13.84
N THR A 34 10.90 -30.69 -12.97
CA THR A 34 9.61 -30.19 -12.48
C THR A 34 9.74 -28.85 -11.76
N ALA A 35 10.75 -28.71 -10.89
CA ALA A 35 11.05 -27.46 -10.19
C ALA A 35 11.41 -26.34 -11.16
N HIS A 36 12.23 -26.62 -12.18
CA HIS A 36 12.65 -25.62 -13.16
C HIS A 36 11.47 -25.07 -13.94
N GLU A 37 10.60 -25.94 -14.45
CA GLU A 37 9.39 -25.50 -15.14
C GLU A 37 8.46 -24.69 -14.24
N GLN A 38 8.29 -25.12 -12.98
CA GLN A 38 7.46 -24.39 -12.02
C GLN A 38 8.06 -23.01 -11.72
N VAL A 39 9.37 -22.92 -11.49
CA VAL A 39 10.06 -21.64 -11.27
C VAL A 39 9.89 -20.71 -12.47
N MET A 40 10.02 -21.21 -13.71
CA MET A 40 9.79 -20.39 -14.90
C MET A 40 8.36 -19.83 -14.95
N ARG A 41 7.35 -20.66 -14.68
CA ARG A 41 5.94 -20.22 -14.61
C ARG A 41 5.72 -19.21 -13.50
N SER A 42 6.24 -19.46 -12.30
CA SER A 42 6.13 -18.55 -11.15
C SER A 42 6.81 -17.20 -11.42
N LEU A 43 7.96 -17.17 -12.10
CA LEU A 43 8.63 -15.92 -12.48
C LEU A 43 7.80 -15.12 -13.50
N LYS A 44 7.17 -15.81 -14.46
CA LYS A 44 6.24 -15.18 -15.42
C LYS A 44 5.03 -14.57 -14.70
N TYR A 45 4.42 -15.30 -13.76
CA TYR A 45 3.32 -14.78 -12.94
C TYR A 45 3.76 -13.61 -12.06
N ALA A 46 4.89 -13.73 -11.37
CA ALA A 46 5.43 -12.64 -10.54
C ALA A 46 5.64 -11.35 -11.35
N TYR A 47 6.12 -11.45 -12.59
CA TYR A 47 6.26 -10.28 -13.47
C TYR A 47 4.91 -9.65 -13.84
N ARG A 48 3.96 -10.46 -14.32
CA ARG A 48 2.60 -10.01 -14.64
C ARG A 48 1.92 -9.39 -13.41
N ASP A 49 2.02 -10.06 -12.27
CA ASP A 49 1.30 -9.72 -11.05
C ASP A 49 1.85 -8.46 -10.37
N ARG A 50 3.13 -8.13 -10.54
CA ARG A 50 3.64 -6.80 -10.14
C ARG A 50 2.94 -5.65 -10.87
N LYS A 51 2.56 -5.86 -12.14
CA LYS A 51 1.77 -4.87 -12.90
C LYS A 51 0.29 -4.93 -12.52
N GLN A 52 -0.24 -6.12 -12.26
CA GLN A 52 -1.64 -6.32 -11.86
C GLN A 52 -1.94 -5.75 -10.48
N ARG A 53 -1.04 -5.93 -9.51
CA ARG A 53 -1.17 -5.44 -8.13
C ARG A 53 -1.48 -3.93 -8.05
N LYS A 54 -0.90 -3.13 -8.95
CA LYS A 54 -1.20 -1.69 -9.05
C LYS A 54 -2.67 -1.43 -9.40
N ARG A 55 -3.24 -2.24 -10.31
CA ARG A 55 -4.66 -2.19 -10.69
C ARG A 55 -5.55 -2.71 -9.58
N ASP A 56 -5.16 -3.79 -8.91
CA ASP A 56 -5.95 -4.38 -7.82
C ASP A 56 -6.05 -3.42 -6.62
N PHE A 57 -4.95 -2.76 -6.23
CA PHE A 57 -5.00 -1.71 -5.21
C PHE A 57 -5.86 -0.52 -5.62
N ARG A 58 -5.79 -0.10 -6.89
CA ARG A 58 -6.65 0.98 -7.38
C ARG A 58 -8.12 0.59 -7.31
N LYS A 59 -8.49 -0.64 -7.68
CA LYS A 59 -9.86 -1.16 -7.54
C LYS A 59 -10.30 -1.13 -6.08
N LEU A 60 -9.46 -1.59 -5.16
CA LEU A 60 -9.72 -1.56 -3.72
C LEU A 60 -9.97 -0.12 -3.22
N TRP A 61 -9.11 0.83 -3.60
CA TRP A 61 -9.29 2.23 -3.21
C TRP A 61 -10.59 2.81 -3.75
N ILE A 62 -10.95 2.52 -5.00
CA ILE A 62 -12.23 2.95 -5.58
C ILE A 62 -13.40 2.37 -4.80
N SER A 63 -13.38 1.07 -4.46
CA SER A 63 -14.43 0.43 -3.67
C SER A 63 -14.57 1.07 -2.28
N ARG A 64 -13.46 1.38 -1.61
CA ARG A 64 -13.46 2.06 -0.30
C ARG A 64 -14.03 3.47 -0.39
N ILE A 65 -13.57 4.26 -1.35
CA ILE A 65 -14.08 5.61 -1.59
C ILE A 65 -15.57 5.55 -1.92
N ASN A 66 -16.01 4.60 -2.74
CA ASN A 66 -17.41 4.47 -3.11
C ASN A 66 -18.29 4.16 -1.89
N ALA A 67 -17.82 3.31 -0.97
CA ALA A 67 -18.54 3.04 0.27
C ALA A 67 -18.70 4.31 1.12
N GLY A 68 -17.61 5.05 1.34
CA GLY A 68 -17.65 6.32 2.08
C GLY A 68 -18.51 7.39 1.40
N ALA A 69 -18.40 7.51 0.07
CA ALA A 69 -19.19 8.45 -0.72
C ALA A 69 -20.70 8.12 -0.69
N THR A 70 -21.04 6.83 -0.75
CA THR A 70 -22.43 6.37 -0.67
C THR A 70 -23.06 6.70 0.68
N ALA A 71 -22.31 6.57 1.78
CA ALA A 71 -22.78 6.98 3.11
C ALA A 71 -23.12 8.48 3.19
N LEU A 72 -22.43 9.31 2.39
CA LEU A 72 -22.66 10.76 2.30
C LEU A 72 -23.57 11.16 1.13
N GLY A 73 -24.21 10.19 0.48
CA GLY A 73 -25.22 10.42 -0.56
C GLY A 73 -24.68 10.89 -1.92
N ILE A 74 -23.40 10.66 -2.23
CA ILE A 74 -22.82 10.97 -3.55
C ILE A 74 -22.21 9.73 -4.21
N GLN A 75 -22.37 9.60 -5.52
CA GLN A 75 -21.72 8.53 -6.27
C GLN A 75 -20.24 8.86 -6.53
N TYR A 76 -19.38 7.84 -6.53
CA TYR A 76 -17.93 7.98 -6.78
C TYR A 76 -17.60 8.81 -8.04
N SER A 77 -18.31 8.59 -9.15
CA SER A 77 -18.07 9.31 -10.41
C SER A 77 -18.26 10.82 -10.24
N ARG A 78 -19.35 11.22 -9.58
CA ARG A 78 -19.66 12.63 -9.30
C ARG A 78 -18.63 13.22 -8.34
N LEU A 79 -18.31 12.51 -7.26
CA LEU A 79 -17.28 12.96 -6.30
C LEU A 79 -15.94 13.26 -6.99
N MET A 80 -15.45 12.34 -7.81
CA MET A 80 -14.19 12.51 -8.54
C MET A 80 -14.25 13.67 -9.54
N HIS A 81 -15.38 13.83 -10.22
CA HIS A 81 -15.58 14.96 -11.13
C HIS A 81 -15.56 16.30 -10.39
N GLY A 82 -16.27 16.40 -9.26
CA GLY A 82 -16.27 17.61 -8.42
C GLY A 82 -14.88 17.96 -7.89
N LEU A 83 -14.11 16.98 -7.42
CA LEU A 83 -12.73 17.22 -6.96
C LEU A 83 -11.80 17.71 -8.08
N VAL A 84 -11.96 17.21 -9.31
CA VAL A 84 -11.19 17.69 -10.47
C VAL A 84 -11.58 19.14 -10.83
N LEU A 85 -12.87 19.47 -10.80
CA LEU A 85 -13.35 20.85 -11.03
C LEU A 85 -12.87 21.81 -9.94
N ALA A 86 -12.85 21.36 -8.69
CA ALA A 86 -12.29 22.07 -7.54
C ALA A 86 -10.75 22.24 -7.60
N LYS A 87 -10.08 21.64 -8.61
CA LYS A 87 -8.62 21.61 -8.77
C LYS A 87 -7.90 20.98 -7.57
N VAL A 88 -8.54 20.01 -6.93
CA VAL A 88 -7.99 19.27 -5.79
C VAL A 88 -7.35 17.97 -6.29
N ASP A 89 -6.05 18.02 -6.53
CA ASP A 89 -5.27 16.86 -6.99
C ASP A 89 -4.93 15.90 -5.84
N VAL A 90 -5.90 15.06 -5.47
CA VAL A 90 -5.74 14.06 -4.40
C VAL A 90 -5.63 12.65 -4.97
N ASN A 91 -4.61 11.91 -4.50
CA ASN A 91 -4.45 10.51 -4.85
C ASN A 91 -5.54 9.65 -4.18
N ARG A 92 -6.12 8.73 -4.95
CA ARG A 92 -7.14 7.77 -4.48
C ARG A 92 -6.67 6.91 -3.31
N LYS A 93 -5.36 6.64 -3.21
CA LYS A 93 -4.81 5.95 -2.04
C LYS A 93 -5.11 6.72 -0.75
N VAL A 94 -4.82 8.02 -0.76
CA VAL A 94 -4.99 8.91 0.40
C VAL A 94 -6.47 9.11 0.67
N LEU A 95 -7.27 9.37 -0.38
CA LEU A 95 -8.70 9.57 -0.22
C LEU A 95 -9.41 8.32 0.35
N ALA A 96 -9.00 7.12 -0.06
CA ALA A 96 -9.52 5.87 0.50
C ALA A 96 -9.10 5.63 1.95
N ASP A 97 -7.94 6.15 2.36
CA ASP A 97 -7.46 6.04 3.74
C ASP A 97 -8.21 7.03 4.64
N LEU A 98 -8.40 8.27 4.18
CA LEU A 98 -9.24 9.28 4.85
C LEU A 98 -10.67 8.77 5.06
N ALA A 99 -11.27 8.19 4.02
CA ALA A 99 -12.62 7.63 4.13
C ALA A 99 -12.76 6.54 5.22
N HIS A 100 -11.67 5.90 5.63
CA HIS A 100 -11.67 4.86 6.66
C HIS A 100 -11.21 5.38 8.03
N GLN A 101 -10.12 6.14 8.07
CA GLN A 101 -9.49 6.60 9.32
C GLN A 101 -10.13 7.87 9.87
N GLN A 102 -10.53 8.79 8.99
CA GLN A 102 -10.99 10.14 9.34
C GLN A 102 -12.22 10.51 8.50
N PRO A 103 -13.40 9.95 8.85
CA PRO A 103 -14.62 10.17 8.08
C PRO A 103 -15.05 11.64 8.04
N GLU A 104 -14.79 12.41 9.10
CA GLU A 104 -15.10 13.84 9.17
C GLU A 104 -14.37 14.64 8.09
N VAL A 105 -13.05 14.47 7.99
CA VAL A 105 -12.23 15.14 6.95
C VAL A 105 -12.66 14.70 5.54
N PHE A 106 -13.01 13.43 5.37
CA PHE A 106 -13.54 12.94 4.10
C PHE A 106 -14.89 13.59 3.74
N ALA A 107 -15.73 13.89 4.74
CA ALA A 107 -16.99 14.58 4.53
C ALA A 107 -16.78 16.01 3.99
N ASP A 108 -15.77 16.74 4.46
CA ASP A 108 -15.43 18.07 3.96
C ASP A 108 -15.07 18.04 2.47
N TYR A 109 -14.27 17.05 2.04
CA TYR A 109 -13.96 16.85 0.61
C TYR A 109 -15.22 16.56 -0.21
N VAL A 110 -16.16 15.78 0.34
CA VAL A 110 -17.42 15.48 -0.33
C VAL A 110 -18.30 16.73 -0.42
N GLN A 111 -18.36 17.55 0.62
CA GLN A 111 -19.10 18.81 0.60
C GLN A 111 -18.53 19.77 -0.44
N LEU A 112 -17.21 19.96 -0.46
CA LEU A 112 -16.53 20.76 -1.49
C LEU A 112 -16.85 20.26 -2.91
N ALA A 113 -16.83 18.95 -3.12
CA ALA A 113 -17.20 18.36 -4.40
C ALA A 113 -18.67 18.60 -4.77
N LYS A 114 -19.60 18.59 -3.80
CA LYS A 114 -21.02 18.90 -4.06
C LYS A 114 -21.20 20.36 -4.48
N VAL A 115 -20.61 21.29 -3.74
CA VAL A 115 -20.70 22.74 -4.03
C VAL A 115 -20.18 23.06 -5.42
N THR A 116 -18.99 22.55 -5.77
CA THR A 116 -18.41 22.78 -7.10
C THR A 116 -19.21 22.16 -8.24
N LEU A 117 -19.82 20.99 -8.04
CA LEU A 117 -20.73 20.40 -9.02
C LEU A 117 -21.99 21.23 -9.24
N GLU A 118 -22.57 21.76 -8.16
CA GLU A 118 -23.75 22.62 -8.23
C GLU A 118 -23.45 23.92 -8.98
N GLN A 119 -22.30 24.55 -8.68
CA GLN A 119 -21.79 25.72 -9.41
C GLN A 119 -21.62 25.42 -10.90
N PHE A 120 -20.91 24.34 -11.24
CA PHE A 120 -20.69 23.93 -12.63
C PHE A 120 -22.01 23.64 -13.38
N HIS A 121 -22.96 22.96 -12.74
CA HIS A 121 -24.28 22.72 -13.34
C HIS A 121 -25.10 24.00 -13.50
N ALA A 122 -24.98 24.96 -12.58
CA ALA A 122 -25.63 26.26 -12.71
C ALA A 122 -25.06 27.04 -13.90
N GLU A 123 -23.74 27.08 -14.04
CA GLU A 123 -23.05 27.70 -15.18
C GLU A 123 -23.51 27.07 -16.51
N LEU A 124 -23.56 25.74 -16.60
CA LEU A 124 -24.03 25.05 -17.81
C LEU A 124 -25.48 25.41 -18.18
N LYS A 125 -26.37 25.54 -17.18
CA LYS A 125 -27.77 25.95 -17.42
C LYS A 125 -27.87 27.37 -17.96
N VAL A 126 -27.01 28.29 -17.51
CA VAL A 126 -26.96 29.67 -18.00
C VAL A 126 -26.47 29.70 -19.45
N GLN A 127 -25.39 28.98 -19.76
CA GLN A 127 -24.81 28.91 -21.11
C GLN A 127 -25.79 28.34 -22.15
N GLN A 128 -26.55 27.31 -21.77
CA GLN A 128 -27.57 26.73 -22.66
C GLN A 128 -28.68 27.73 -22.98
N ARG A 129 -29.12 28.54 -22.01
CA ARG A 129 -30.17 29.55 -22.20
C ARG A 129 -29.74 30.67 -23.16
N SER A 130 -28.50 31.17 -23.05
CA SER A 130 -27.98 32.20 -23.97
C SER A 130 -27.87 31.74 -25.42
N SER A 131 -27.68 30.45 -25.68
CA SER A 131 -27.62 29.89 -27.03
C SER A 131 -28.99 29.70 -27.72
N PHE A 132 -30.12 29.85 -27.00
CA PHE A 132 -31.47 29.74 -27.58
C PHE A 132 -32.12 31.08 -27.91
N GLU A 133 -31.43 32.21 -27.74
CA GLU A 133 -31.93 33.52 -28.18
C GLU A 133 -31.68 33.72 -29.69
N THR A 134 -32.37 32.93 -30.53
CA THR A 134 -32.74 33.38 -31.87
C THR A 134 -34.11 34.04 -31.77
N THR A 135 -34.14 35.33 -32.06
CA THR A 135 -35.38 36.13 -32.16
C THR A 135 -36.45 35.37 -32.94
N PRO A 136 -37.68 35.24 -32.42
CA PRO A 136 -38.79 34.73 -33.22
C PRO A 136 -39.16 35.80 -34.26
N THR A 137 -38.52 35.76 -35.43
CA THR A 137 -39.03 36.46 -36.61
C THR A 137 -40.34 35.77 -37.00
N GLN A 138 -41.45 36.44 -36.72
CA GLN A 138 -42.79 35.96 -37.01
C GLN A 138 -42.97 35.77 -38.51
N LEU A 139 -42.97 34.50 -38.95
CA LEU A 139 -43.55 34.14 -40.23
C LEU A 139 -45.05 33.89 -40.01
N THR A 140 -45.83 34.95 -40.16
CA THR A 140 -47.26 34.83 -40.46
C THR A 140 -47.41 34.28 -41.87
N THR A 141 -47.75 32.99 -41.99
CA THR A 141 -48.59 32.49 -43.09
C THR A 141 -49.55 31.43 -42.56
N PRO A 142 -50.87 31.56 -42.75
CA PRO A 142 -51.84 30.58 -42.29
C PRO A 142 -52.01 29.50 -43.35
N ILE A 143 -51.61 28.25 -43.08
CA ILE A 143 -51.91 27.13 -43.98
C ILE A 143 -52.43 25.91 -43.20
N VAL A 144 -53.76 25.83 -43.21
CA VAL A 144 -54.60 24.66 -43.55
C VAL A 144 -54.35 23.32 -42.84
N LYS A 145 -55.39 22.91 -42.10
CA LYS A 145 -55.67 21.53 -41.67
C LYS A 145 -55.47 20.53 -42.82
N LYS A 146 -54.69 19.48 -42.60
CA LYS A 146 -54.92 18.18 -43.23
C LYS A 146 -54.60 17.07 -42.26
N ASP A 147 -55.65 16.34 -41.89
CA ASP A 147 -55.59 15.06 -41.22
C ASP A 147 -54.71 14.08 -42.01
N GLN A 148 -54.00 13.19 -41.31
CA GLN A 148 -53.95 11.76 -41.64
C GLN A 148 -53.18 10.90 -40.60
N LYS A 149 -53.92 9.90 -40.09
CA LYS A 149 -53.50 8.54 -39.72
C LYS A 149 -52.33 8.34 -38.74
N ILE A 150 -52.70 8.11 -37.48
CA ILE A 150 -51.90 7.31 -36.54
C ILE A 150 -51.98 5.84 -36.97
N VAL A 151 -50.91 5.35 -37.59
CA VAL A 151 -50.67 3.92 -37.81
C VAL A 151 -50.13 3.32 -36.50
N LYS A 152 -50.89 2.35 -35.97
CA LYS A 152 -50.45 1.44 -34.91
C LYS A 152 -49.21 0.67 -35.39
N SER A 153 -48.12 0.66 -34.62
CA SER A 153 -47.26 -0.54 -34.51
C SER A 153 -46.33 -0.50 -33.29
N ASN A 154 -46.57 -1.48 -32.42
CA ASN A 154 -45.62 -2.36 -31.77
C ASN A 154 -44.58 -1.83 -30.77
N LYS A 155 -45.03 -1.87 -29.50
CA LYS A 155 -44.23 -2.10 -28.30
C LYS A 155 -43.51 -3.45 -28.42
N ILE A 156 -42.18 -3.46 -28.47
CA ILE A 156 -41.37 -4.68 -28.34
C ILE A 156 -41.12 -4.93 -26.85
N ALA A 157 -41.68 -6.02 -26.34
CA ALA A 157 -41.43 -6.53 -25.00
C ALA A 157 -40.15 -7.40 -24.99
N PRO A 158 -39.30 -7.34 -23.95
CA PRO A 158 -38.19 -8.27 -23.78
C PRO A 158 -38.66 -9.64 -23.28
N ALA A 159 -38.12 -10.70 -23.90
CA ALA A 159 -38.44 -12.10 -23.64
C ALA A 159 -37.92 -12.59 -22.26
N PRO A 160 -38.60 -13.58 -21.62
CA PRO A 160 -38.19 -14.15 -20.34
C PRO A 160 -37.08 -15.22 -20.47
N VAL A 161 -36.11 -15.14 -19.56
CA VAL A 161 -35.02 -16.10 -19.37
C VAL A 161 -35.56 -17.37 -18.69
N LYS A 162 -35.17 -18.53 -19.22
CA LYS A 162 -35.50 -19.87 -18.72
C LYS A 162 -34.93 -20.10 -17.31
N GLN A 163 -35.77 -20.56 -16.39
CA GLN A 163 -35.38 -21.08 -15.08
C GLN A 163 -35.02 -22.57 -15.21
N GLU A 164 -33.82 -22.94 -14.81
CA GLU A 164 -33.40 -24.34 -14.70
C GLU A 164 -33.97 -24.98 -13.43
N LYS A 165 -34.51 -26.19 -13.59
CA LYS A 165 -35.04 -27.05 -12.52
C LYS A 165 -33.92 -27.48 -11.59
N ILE A 166 -34.00 -27.09 -10.32
CA ILE A 166 -33.26 -27.73 -9.23
C ILE A 166 -34.14 -28.86 -8.68
N ILE A 167 -33.66 -30.09 -8.86
CA ILE A 167 -34.25 -31.31 -8.33
C ILE A 167 -33.97 -31.39 -6.84
N LYS A 168 -35.03 -31.63 -6.06
CA LYS A 168 -35.01 -31.96 -4.64
C LYS A 168 -34.40 -33.36 -4.43
N HIS A 169 -33.52 -33.52 -3.46
CA HIS A 169 -33.49 -34.77 -2.70
C HIS A 169 -33.14 -34.48 -1.24
N GLU A 170 -34.11 -34.81 -0.40
CA GLU A 170 -34.10 -34.69 1.04
C GLU A 170 -33.79 -36.07 1.65
N GLN A 171 -32.86 -36.07 2.61
CA GLN A 171 -32.73 -36.87 3.84
C GLN A 171 -33.00 -38.40 3.80
N GLN A 172 -32.08 -39.18 4.42
CA GLN A 172 -32.34 -39.87 5.69
C GLN A 172 -31.09 -40.58 6.26
N LEU A 173 -31.04 -40.63 7.59
CA LEU A 173 -30.02 -41.18 8.50
C LEU A 173 -29.98 -42.71 8.52
N ILE A 174 -28.89 -43.31 9.05
CA ILE A 174 -28.82 -44.46 10.00
C ILE A 174 -27.35 -44.90 10.21
N THR A 175 -26.93 -45.06 11.48
CA THR A 175 -25.74 -45.79 12.01
C THR A 175 -26.25 -47.03 12.79
N PRO A 176 -25.45 -47.96 13.41
CA PRO A 176 -24.05 -48.44 13.27
C PRO A 176 -23.93 -50.01 13.23
N SER A 177 -22.73 -50.61 13.06
CA SER A 177 -22.26 -51.82 13.83
C SER A 177 -20.99 -52.53 13.27
N LYS A 178 -19.99 -52.64 14.16
CA LYS A 178 -19.19 -53.83 14.55
C LYS A 178 -18.85 -54.93 13.52
N THR A 179 -17.55 -55.14 13.27
CA THR A 179 -16.90 -56.46 13.44
C THR A 179 -15.37 -56.36 13.55
N THR A 180 -14.83 -56.99 14.61
CA THR A 180 -13.42 -57.35 14.81
C THR A 180 -13.07 -58.63 14.04
N PRO A 181 -11.77 -58.90 13.81
CA PRO A 181 -11.24 -60.18 14.28
C PRO A 181 -9.96 -60.04 15.12
N VAL A 182 -9.76 -61.08 15.93
CA VAL A 182 -8.83 -61.25 17.05
C VAL A 182 -7.57 -62.03 16.61
N LYS A 183 -6.40 -61.46 16.92
CA LYS A 183 -5.16 -62.01 17.55
C LYS A 183 -4.46 -63.29 17.05
N SER A 184 -3.15 -63.15 16.78
CA SER A 184 -2.04 -64.04 17.22
C SER A 184 -0.73 -63.21 17.24
N SER A 185 -0.25 -62.72 18.39
CA SER A 185 0.77 -63.29 19.30
C SER A 185 2.12 -63.65 18.67
N GLN A 186 3.17 -62.84 18.95
CA GLN A 186 4.39 -63.24 19.69
C GLN A 186 5.37 -62.04 19.86
N SER A 187 5.84 -61.84 21.12
CA SER A 187 7.20 -61.43 21.59
C SER A 187 7.98 -60.35 20.79
N SER A 188 8.55 -59.25 21.30
CA SER A 188 9.26 -58.95 22.56
C SER A 188 9.80 -57.49 22.55
N GLN A 189 10.03 -56.91 23.74
CA GLN A 189 10.78 -55.67 24.10
C GLN A 189 10.08 -54.29 24.06
N PRO A 190 9.82 -53.65 25.22
CA PRO A 190 9.55 -52.22 25.34
C PRO A 190 10.63 -51.52 26.17
N THR A 191 11.70 -51.03 25.52
CA THR A 191 12.68 -50.17 26.22
C THR A 191 13.17 -48.98 25.39
N GLU A 192 13.23 -49.07 24.05
CA GLU A 192 13.76 -47.96 23.23
C GLU A 192 12.77 -46.81 22.94
N GLN A 193 11.45 -47.06 22.94
CA GLN A 193 10.46 -46.01 22.63
C GLN A 193 10.20 -45.05 23.80
N LYS A 194 10.49 -45.48 25.05
CA LYS A 194 10.33 -44.65 26.24
C LYS A 194 11.52 -43.70 26.42
N GLU A 195 12.74 -44.19 26.17
CA GLU A 195 13.95 -43.36 26.17
C GLU A 195 13.97 -42.33 25.04
N GLN A 196 13.51 -42.69 23.83
CA GLN A 196 13.42 -41.71 22.73
C GLN A 196 12.37 -40.63 22.97
N LYS A 197 11.31 -40.92 23.73
CA LYS A 197 10.28 -39.94 24.08
C LYS A 197 10.75 -39.01 25.21
N GLU A 198 11.43 -39.55 26.23
CA GLU A 198 12.05 -38.75 27.29
C GLU A 198 13.19 -37.87 26.76
N GLN A 199 14.04 -38.38 25.85
CA GLN A 199 15.09 -37.56 25.23
C GLN A 199 14.51 -36.43 24.36
N LYS A 200 13.35 -36.64 23.73
CA LYS A 200 12.67 -35.61 22.94
C LYS A 200 12.01 -34.55 23.82
N GLU A 201 11.35 -34.95 24.91
CA GLU A 201 10.77 -34.01 25.89
C GLU A 201 11.86 -33.21 26.61
N GLN A 202 12.99 -33.84 26.98
CA GLN A 202 14.13 -33.12 27.58
C GLN A 202 14.76 -32.13 26.60
N LYS A 203 14.78 -32.44 25.29
CA LYS A 203 15.29 -31.52 24.26
C LYS A 203 14.35 -30.33 24.02
N GLU A 204 13.04 -30.55 24.00
CA GLU A 204 12.05 -29.47 23.90
C GLU A 204 12.06 -28.57 25.14
N GLN A 205 12.20 -29.13 26.34
CA GLN A 205 12.33 -28.34 27.57
C GLN A 205 13.63 -27.51 27.59
N LYS A 206 14.72 -28.04 27.03
CA LYS A 206 15.99 -27.31 26.92
C LYS A 206 15.90 -26.16 25.89
N GLU A 207 15.27 -26.37 24.74
CA GLU A 207 15.03 -25.32 23.74
C GLU A 207 14.10 -24.21 24.29
N GLN A 208 13.06 -24.57 25.05
CA GLN A 208 12.18 -23.58 25.68
C GLN A 208 12.92 -22.76 26.76
N LYS A 209 13.84 -23.39 27.50
CA LYS A 209 14.66 -22.69 28.50
C LYS A 209 15.67 -21.74 27.86
N GLU A 210 16.33 -22.15 26.78
CA GLU A 210 17.23 -21.27 26.00
C GLU A 210 16.48 -20.10 25.36
N GLN A 211 15.27 -20.31 24.84
CA GLN A 211 14.45 -19.23 24.30
C GLN A 211 14.01 -18.23 25.37
N LYS A 212 13.74 -18.72 26.60
CA LYS A 212 13.39 -17.85 27.74
C LYS A 212 14.60 -17.03 28.21
N GLU A 213 15.78 -17.64 28.32
CA GLU A 213 17.02 -16.92 28.65
C GLU A 213 17.40 -15.88 27.59
N GLN A 214 17.24 -16.20 26.30
CA GLN A 214 17.49 -15.23 25.22
C GLN A 214 16.51 -14.05 25.27
N LYS A 215 15.27 -14.29 25.67
CA LYS A 215 14.26 -13.23 25.83
C LYS A 215 14.58 -12.34 27.04
N GLU A 216 14.96 -12.92 28.17
CA GLU A 216 15.38 -12.17 29.36
C GLU A 216 16.66 -11.35 29.10
N GLN A 217 17.65 -11.90 28.39
CA GLN A 217 18.86 -11.16 28.01
C GLN A 217 18.53 -9.98 27.07
N LYS A 218 17.55 -10.15 26.18
CA LYS A 218 17.10 -9.07 25.28
C LYS A 218 16.36 -7.97 26.04
N GLU A 219 15.48 -8.34 26.97
CA GLU A 219 14.78 -7.37 27.84
C GLU A 219 15.76 -6.63 28.76
N GLN A 220 16.77 -7.30 29.32
CA GLN A 220 17.83 -6.64 30.10
C GLN A 220 18.67 -5.68 29.25
N LYS A 221 18.93 -6.01 27.97
CA LYS A 221 19.65 -5.14 27.05
C LYS A 221 18.82 -3.90 26.67
N GLU A 222 17.52 -4.07 26.41
CA GLU A 222 16.60 -2.95 26.15
C GLU A 222 16.46 -2.04 27.38
N GLN A 223 16.40 -2.60 28.59
CA GLN A 223 16.39 -1.80 29.83
C GLN A 223 17.71 -1.05 30.05
N LYS A 224 18.86 -1.65 29.68
CA LYS A 224 20.17 -0.99 29.76
C LYS A 224 20.30 0.13 28.73
N GLU A 225 19.84 -0.06 27.49
CA GLU A 225 19.80 0.99 26.46
C GLU A 225 18.86 2.14 26.87
N GLN A 226 17.71 1.85 27.47
CA GLN A 226 16.81 2.89 27.98
C GLN A 226 17.42 3.65 29.17
N LYS A 227 18.22 2.98 30.02
CA LYS A 227 18.93 3.62 31.12
C LYS A 227 20.09 4.49 30.62
N GLU A 228 20.86 4.03 29.63
CA GLU A 228 21.92 4.83 28.99
C GLU A 228 21.35 6.05 28.25
N GLN A 229 20.20 5.92 27.56
CA GLN A 229 19.51 7.06 26.93
C GLN A 229 18.97 8.06 27.96
N LYS A 230 18.64 7.61 29.18
CA LYS A 230 18.20 8.48 30.28
C LYS A 230 19.38 9.18 30.94
N GLU A 231 20.51 8.49 31.14
CA GLU A 231 21.76 9.08 31.65
C GLU A 231 22.37 10.10 30.68
N GLN A 232 22.28 9.88 29.36
CA GLN A 232 22.70 10.85 28.34
C GLN A 232 21.81 12.11 28.30
N LYS A 233 20.56 12.02 28.77
CA LYS A 233 19.66 13.17 28.91
C LYS A 233 19.86 13.94 30.22
N GLU A 234 20.41 13.29 31.25
CA GLU A 234 20.64 13.91 32.57
C GLU A 234 22.04 14.51 32.72
N GLN A 235 22.99 14.23 31.82
CA GLN A 235 24.31 14.90 31.78
C GLN A 235 24.34 16.18 30.94
N LYS A 236 23.68 17.24 31.42
CA LYS A 236 24.19 18.62 31.40
C LYS A 236 23.32 19.46 32.33
N PRO A 237 23.88 20.07 33.40
CA PRO A 237 24.68 21.29 33.19
C PRO A 237 25.88 21.44 34.16
N ALA A 238 26.68 22.49 33.93
CA ALA A 238 27.74 23.06 34.78
C ALA A 238 29.19 22.58 34.56
N SER A 239 29.88 23.25 33.63
CA SER A 239 31.24 23.76 33.87
C SER A 239 31.61 24.85 32.85
N LEU A 240 31.87 26.06 33.36
CA LEU A 240 32.91 27.02 32.89
C LEU A 240 32.63 27.74 31.55
N VAL A 241 32.02 28.93 31.49
CA VAL A 241 32.57 30.29 31.76
C VAL A 241 34.02 30.46 31.26
N GLN A 242 34.21 31.48 30.40
CA GLN A 242 35.42 31.93 29.66
C GLN A 242 35.49 31.31 28.24
N LEU A 243 35.20 32.01 27.15
CA LEU A 243 35.68 33.34 26.75
C LEU A 243 34.60 34.14 25.98
N SER A 244 34.35 35.36 26.45
CA SER A 244 33.85 36.48 25.64
C SER A 244 34.99 37.07 24.78
N SER A 245 34.62 37.74 23.67
CA SER A 245 35.45 38.43 22.64
C SER A 245 35.76 37.53 21.43
N THR A 246 35.23 37.72 20.23
CA THR A 246 34.75 38.93 19.53
C THR A 246 33.82 38.44 18.41
N LEU A 247 32.54 38.83 18.41
CA LEU A 247 31.67 38.59 17.26
C LEU A 247 32.16 39.50 16.12
N PRO A 248 32.60 38.99 14.96
CA PRO A 248 32.77 39.82 13.79
C PRO A 248 31.36 40.27 13.37
N GLN A 249 31.09 41.57 13.49
CA GLN A 249 29.88 42.18 12.94
C GLN A 249 30.03 42.17 11.41
N VAL A 250 29.80 41.01 10.78
CA VAL A 250 29.83 40.89 9.32
C VAL A 250 28.58 41.56 8.78
N SER A 251 28.76 42.63 8.01
CA SER A 251 27.64 43.39 7.45
C SER A 251 26.92 42.57 6.37
N VAL A 252 25.62 42.78 6.18
CA VAL A 252 24.82 42.09 5.15
C VAL A 252 25.42 42.26 3.74
N SER A 253 26.04 43.40 3.48
CA SER A 253 26.75 43.69 2.23
C SER A 253 27.97 42.79 2.02
N GLU A 254 28.69 42.47 3.09
CA GLU A 254 29.89 41.64 3.06
C GLU A 254 29.54 40.18 2.73
N ILE A 255 28.46 39.65 3.31
CA ILE A 255 27.95 38.28 3.04
C ILE A 255 27.60 38.11 1.55
N ASN A 256 27.06 39.13 0.89
CA ASN A 256 26.69 39.07 -0.52
C ASN A 256 27.90 38.99 -1.46
N HIS A 257 29.04 39.56 -1.06
CA HIS A 257 30.25 39.64 -1.89
C HIS A 257 31.28 38.54 -1.62
N MET A 258 31.16 37.79 -0.52
CA MET A 258 32.08 36.69 -0.16
C MET A 258 32.09 35.54 -1.19
N LEU A 259 33.22 34.84 -1.25
CA LEU A 259 33.39 33.65 -2.08
C LEU A 259 32.74 32.42 -1.43
N LEU A 260 32.37 31.42 -2.24
CA LEU A 260 31.72 30.19 -1.74
C LEU A 260 32.52 29.44 -0.64
N PRO A 261 33.87 29.38 -0.67
CA PRO A 261 34.65 28.75 0.39
C PRO A 261 34.48 29.48 1.73
N GLU A 262 34.49 30.81 1.71
CA GLU A 262 34.36 31.66 2.90
C GLU A 262 32.95 31.54 3.50
N LEU A 263 31.92 31.56 2.64
CA LEU A 263 30.53 31.32 3.06
C LEU A 263 30.33 29.94 3.70
N LYS A 264 31.04 28.92 3.21
CA LYS A 264 30.99 27.56 3.80
C LYS A 264 31.72 27.47 5.13
N GLN A 265 32.84 28.18 5.28
CA GLN A 265 33.58 28.26 6.54
C GLN A 265 32.77 28.98 7.59
N LEU A 266 32.19 30.13 7.24
CA LEU A 266 31.31 30.91 8.11
C LEU A 266 30.08 30.06 8.52
N ALA A 267 29.36 29.45 7.57
CA ALA A 267 28.23 28.57 7.89
C ALA A 267 28.59 27.35 8.76
N LYS A 268 29.84 26.88 8.72
CA LYS A 268 30.34 25.81 9.60
C LYS A 268 30.58 26.30 11.02
N GLU A 269 31.10 27.52 11.17
CA GLU A 269 31.31 28.18 12.46
C GLU A 269 29.97 28.37 13.20
N TYR A 270 28.92 28.79 12.47
CA TYR A 270 27.56 28.93 12.99
C TYR A 270 26.74 27.61 13.01
N HIS A 271 27.39 26.46 12.81
CA HIS A 271 26.77 25.12 12.93
C HIS A 271 25.51 24.89 12.08
N ILE A 272 25.45 25.44 10.86
CA ILE A 272 24.33 25.19 9.94
C ILE A 272 24.39 23.73 9.43
N PRO A 273 23.34 22.91 9.58
CA PRO A 273 23.38 21.52 9.11
C PRO A 273 23.30 21.47 7.57
N GLY A 274 24.18 20.70 6.95
CA GLY A 274 24.08 20.37 5.51
C GLY A 274 24.68 21.39 4.53
N VAL A 275 25.51 22.34 4.99
CA VAL A 275 26.13 23.41 4.18
C VAL A 275 26.73 22.94 2.85
N TYR A 276 27.37 21.77 2.81
CA TYR A 276 28.09 21.27 1.63
C TYR A 276 27.19 20.98 0.43
N LYS A 277 25.89 20.77 0.65
CA LYS A 277 24.91 20.46 -0.41
C LYS A 277 24.16 21.69 -0.92
N LEU A 278 24.30 22.83 -0.24
CA LEU A 278 23.57 24.06 -0.53
C LEU A 278 24.30 24.89 -1.60
N LYS A 279 23.53 25.58 -2.44
CA LYS A 279 24.06 26.55 -3.43
C LYS A 279 24.47 27.84 -2.74
N LYS A 280 25.35 28.63 -3.37
CA LYS A 280 25.85 29.92 -2.83
C LYS A 280 24.70 30.82 -2.33
N ALA A 281 23.66 31.00 -3.13
CA ALA A 281 22.51 31.85 -2.80
C ALA A 281 21.72 31.34 -1.58
N GLU A 282 21.60 30.02 -1.41
CA GLU A 282 20.89 29.42 -0.27
C GLU A 282 21.66 29.62 1.04
N ILE A 283 23.00 29.51 0.98
CA ILE A 283 23.88 29.76 2.14
C ILE A 283 23.80 31.25 2.54
N VAL A 284 23.85 32.15 1.56
CA VAL A 284 23.73 33.61 1.79
C VAL A 284 22.38 33.95 2.43
N ALA A 285 21.27 33.40 1.91
CA ALA A 285 19.93 33.66 2.45
C ALA A 285 19.79 33.19 3.91
N LEU A 286 20.28 31.99 4.23
CA LEU A 286 20.25 31.45 5.59
C LEU A 286 21.11 32.27 6.56
N LEU A 287 22.29 32.70 6.12
CA LEU A 287 23.15 33.55 6.93
C LEU A 287 22.52 34.92 7.18
N ILE A 288 21.95 35.55 6.15
CA ILE A 288 21.24 36.84 6.31
C ILE A 288 20.06 36.70 7.27
N GLU A 289 19.25 35.63 7.14
CA GLU A 289 18.13 35.37 8.06
C GLU A 289 18.59 35.19 9.52
N MET A 290 19.78 34.64 9.74
CA MET A 290 20.35 34.46 11.08
C MET A 290 20.94 35.76 11.68
N PHE A 291 21.52 36.63 10.86
CA PHE A 291 22.11 37.90 11.34
C PHE A 291 21.10 39.06 11.45
N THR A 292 19.90 38.91 10.87
CA THR A 292 18.85 39.95 10.90
C THR A 292 17.74 39.69 11.93
N LYS A 293 17.74 38.52 12.58
CA LYS A 293 16.89 38.16 13.72
C LYS A 293 17.61 38.38 15.03
#